data_AF-A0A1C4GA20-F1
#
_entry.id   AF-A0A1C4GA20-F1
#
_cell.length_a   1.000
_cell.length_b   1.000
_cell.length_c   1.000
_cell.angle_alpha   90.00
_cell.angle_beta   90.00
_cell.angle_gamma   90.00
#
_symmetry.space_group_name_H-M   'P 1'
#
loop_
_entity.id
_entity.type
_entity.pdbx_description
1 polymer ?
#
loop_
_entity_poly.entity_id
_entity_poly.type
_entity_poly.pdbx_seq_one_letter_code
_entity_poly.pdbx_strand_id
1 'polypeptide(L)'
;MISDDFETVALASIMINDTVEVGKTDLKGFFQVDIPASMKKIIFRSVAIEPATIELVDKCDEVEVVMMLSGTYDFMTLKKVDRHRKKKFKRLPELHKEAFAKGIFKTDKACYTQQFTPHYKKK
;
A
#
# COMPACT_ATOMS: atom_id res chain seq x y z
N MET A 1 -8.43 -4.04 1.72
CA MET A 1 -7.24 -3.71 0.90
C MET A 1 -7.53 -4.03 -0.55
N ILE A 2 -7.20 -3.12 -1.45
CA ILE A 2 -7.43 -3.25 -2.90
C ILE A 2 -6.18 -2.83 -3.71
N SER A 3 -6.13 -3.19 -4.99
CA SER A 3 -5.13 -2.72 -5.95
C SER A 3 -5.51 -1.35 -6.51
N ASP A 4 -4.63 -0.74 -7.30
CA ASP A 4 -4.88 0.50 -8.06
C ASP A 4 -5.89 0.32 -9.22
N ASP A 5 -6.35 -0.91 -9.46
CA ASP A 5 -7.45 -1.26 -10.37
C ASP A 5 -8.75 -1.61 -9.62
N PHE A 6 -8.82 -1.38 -8.30
CA PHE A 6 -9.94 -1.70 -7.41
C PHE A 6 -10.21 -3.19 -7.19
N GLU A 7 -9.26 -4.06 -7.55
CA GLU A 7 -9.36 -5.50 -7.28
C GLU A 7 -8.89 -5.83 -5.86
N THR A 8 -9.52 -6.82 -5.23
CA THR A 8 -9.14 -7.24 -3.87
C THR A 8 -7.74 -7.85 -3.85
N VAL A 9 -6.89 -7.43 -2.91
CA VAL A 9 -5.55 -8.02 -2.74
C VAL A 9 -5.61 -9.08 -1.66
N ALA A 10 -5.76 -10.33 -2.08
CA ALA A 10 -5.77 -11.49 -1.19
C ALA A 10 -4.36 -11.89 -0.74
N LEU A 11 -4.27 -12.47 0.46
CA LEU A 11 -3.05 -13.07 1.02
C LEU A 11 -1.83 -12.12 1.08
N ALA A 12 -2.05 -10.81 1.12
CA ALA A 12 -0.98 -9.84 1.29
C ALA A 12 -0.41 -9.95 2.70
N SER A 13 0.90 -10.17 2.81
CA SER A 13 1.62 -10.19 4.08
C SER A 13 1.67 -8.79 4.69
N ILE A 14 1.38 -8.74 5.99
CA ILE A 14 1.43 -7.55 6.83
C ILE A 14 2.63 -7.70 7.75
N MET A 15 3.58 -6.78 7.65
CA MET A 15 4.84 -6.87 8.35
C MET A 15 5.13 -5.64 9.19
N ILE A 16 5.83 -5.86 10.31
CA ILE A 16 6.37 -4.84 11.20
C ILE A 16 7.89 -5.03 11.33
N ASN A 17 8.63 -4.01 11.77
CA ASN A 17 10.09 -4.07 11.92
C ASN A 17 10.81 -4.57 10.65
N ASP A 18 10.27 -4.20 9.48
CA ASP A 18 10.71 -4.61 8.14
C ASP A 18 10.66 -6.11 7.80
N THR A 19 10.57 -7.00 8.80
CA THR A 19 10.84 -8.44 8.65
C THR A 19 9.89 -9.35 9.41
N VAL A 20 9.13 -8.85 10.39
CA VAL A 20 8.24 -9.68 11.23
C VAL A 20 6.84 -9.67 10.62
N GLU A 21 6.39 -10.81 10.08
CA GLU A 21 5.02 -10.98 9.62
C GLU A 21 4.07 -11.12 10.82
N VAL A 22 3.04 -10.27 10.87
CA VAL A 22 2.02 -10.25 11.94
C VAL A 22 0.65 -10.71 11.48
N GLY A 23 0.47 -10.88 10.17
CA GLY A 23 -0.78 -11.38 9.61
C GLY A 23 -0.80 -11.30 8.09
N LYS A 24 -1.94 -11.71 7.52
CA LYS A 24 -2.22 -11.63 6.10
C LYS A 24 -3.63 -11.13 5.87
N THR A 25 -3.87 -10.57 4.68
CA THR A 25 -5.25 -10.36 4.23
C THR A 25 -5.93 -11.69 3.91
N ASP A 26 -7.23 -11.76 4.16
CA ASP A 26 -8.08 -12.87 3.74
C ASP A 26 -8.30 -12.87 2.22
N LEU A 27 -9.09 -13.82 1.72
CA LEU A 27 -9.39 -13.93 0.29
C LEU A 27 -10.21 -12.76 -0.28
N LYS A 28 -10.78 -11.91 0.58
CA LYS A 28 -11.54 -10.72 0.23
C LYS A 28 -10.74 -9.42 0.45
N GLY A 29 -9.47 -9.53 0.85
CA GLY A 29 -8.60 -8.39 1.10
C GLY A 29 -8.84 -7.70 2.46
N PHE A 30 -9.62 -8.28 3.37
CA PHE A 30 -9.77 -7.80 4.75
C PHE A 30 -8.67 -8.35 5.63
N PHE A 31 -8.37 -7.66 6.73
CA PHE A 31 -7.40 -8.11 7.71
C PHE A 31 -7.73 -7.55 9.09
N GLN A 32 -7.27 -8.28 10.12
CA GLN A 32 -7.26 -7.85 11.50
C GLN A 32 -5.93 -8.31 12.10
N VAL A 33 -5.18 -7.39 12.69
CA VAL A 33 -3.85 -7.65 13.25
C VAL A 33 -3.67 -6.83 14.54
N ASP A 34 -3.03 -7.43 15.53
CA ASP A 34 -2.64 -6.75 16.75
C ASP A 34 -1.22 -6.23 16.60
N ILE A 35 -1.06 -4.90 16.66
CA ILE A 35 0.23 -4.24 16.49
C ILE A 35 0.56 -3.49 17.78
N PRO A 36 1.78 -3.60 18.32
CA PRO A 36 2.18 -2.83 19.50
C PRO A 36 1.97 -1.33 19.27
N ALA A 37 1.44 -0.60 20.25
CA ALA A 37 1.18 0.84 20.14
C ALA A 37 2.44 1.69 19.84
N SER A 38 3.63 1.17 20.16
CA SER A 38 4.91 1.79 19.81
C SER A 38 5.25 1.70 18.32
N MET A 39 4.61 0.79 17.58
CA MET A 39 4.87 0.53 16.17
C MET A 39 3.89 1.29 15.29
N LYS A 40 4.39 2.34 14.66
CA LYS A 40 3.60 3.15 13.71
C LYS A 40 3.79 2.73 12.26
N LYS A 41 4.84 1.97 11.95
CA LYS A 41 5.20 1.59 10.57
C LYS A 41 4.77 0.17 10.25
N ILE A 42 4.02 0.03 9.16
CA ILE A 42 3.53 -1.25 8.65
C ILE A 42 3.94 -1.37 7.19
N ILE A 43 4.37 -2.56 6.78
CA ILE A 43 4.69 -2.88 5.40
C ILE A 43 3.74 -3.94 4.89
N PHE A 44 3.10 -3.64 3.77
CA PHE A 44 2.30 -4.60 3.02
C PHE A 44 3.07 -5.13 1.83
N ARG A 45 3.06 -6.45 1.64
CA ARG A 45 3.72 -7.13 0.52
C ARG A 45 2.80 -8.19 -0.07
N SER A 46 2.82 -8.30 -1.39
CA SER A 46 2.17 -9.39 -2.10
C SER A 46 2.89 -9.64 -3.43
N VAL A 47 2.55 -10.74 -4.09
CA VAL A 47 3.06 -11.03 -5.44
C VAL A 47 2.45 -10.03 -6.42
N ALA A 48 3.25 -9.58 -7.39
CA ALA A 48 2.85 -8.63 -8.43
C ALA A 48 2.39 -7.24 -7.91
N ILE A 49 2.75 -6.88 -6.67
CA ILE A 49 2.38 -5.62 -6.02
C ILE A 49 3.66 -4.91 -5.55
N GLU A 50 3.73 -3.61 -5.74
CA GLU A 50 4.76 -2.77 -5.15
C GLU A 50 4.60 -2.75 -3.61
N PRO A 51 5.66 -3.05 -2.84
CA PRO A 51 5.60 -2.96 -1.39
C PRO A 51 5.15 -1.58 -0.92
N ALA A 52 4.18 -1.55 -0.02
CA ALA A 52 3.65 -0.31 0.54
C ALA A 52 4.05 -0.20 2.01
N THR A 53 4.91 0.76 2.33
CA THR A 53 5.23 1.13 3.71
C THR A 53 4.39 2.32 4.11
N ILE A 54 3.52 2.11 5.11
CA ILE A 54 2.68 3.17 5.67
C ILE A 54 3.11 3.50 7.09
N GLU A 55 2.85 4.72 7.51
CA GLU A 55 3.03 5.19 8.87
C GLU A 55 1.67 5.68 9.40
N LEU A 56 1.14 4.98 10.40
CA LEU A 56 -0.15 5.26 11.01
C LEU A 56 -0.12 6.62 11.73
N VAL A 57 -1.18 7.40 11.53
CA VAL A 57 -1.44 8.59 12.34
C VAL A 57 -2.08 8.16 13.67
N ASP A 58 -1.89 8.94 14.74
CA ASP A 58 -2.51 8.65 16.03
C ASP A 58 -4.04 8.52 15.88
N LYS A 59 -4.63 7.45 16.43
CA LYS A 59 -6.07 7.07 16.34
C LYS A 59 -6.54 6.51 14.98
N CYS A 60 -5.71 5.73 14.30
CA CYS A 60 -6.06 5.04 13.05
C CYS A 60 -6.38 3.55 13.33
N ASP A 61 -7.63 3.25 13.69
CA ASP A 61 -8.06 1.89 14.04
C ASP A 61 -8.51 1.07 12.81
N GLU A 62 -9.02 1.74 11.76
CA GLU A 62 -9.43 1.10 10.51
C GLU A 62 -8.55 1.59 9.35
N VAL A 63 -7.70 0.69 8.83
CA VAL A 63 -6.72 1.02 7.80
C VAL A 63 -7.18 0.50 6.45
N GLU A 64 -7.47 1.43 5.52
CA GLU A 64 -7.90 1.12 4.16
C GLU A 64 -6.82 1.48 3.14
N VAL A 65 -6.18 0.45 2.57
CA VAL A 65 -4.98 0.62 1.73
C VAL A 65 -5.27 0.32 0.27
N VAL A 66 -4.81 1.22 -0.61
CA VAL A 66 -4.68 1.01 -2.06
C VAL A 66 -3.24 0.63 -2.36
N MET A 67 -3.04 -0.57 -2.91
CA MET A 67 -1.75 -1.12 -3.28
C MET A 67 -1.49 -0.89 -4.77
N MET A 68 -0.27 -0.51 -5.14
CA MET A 68 0.07 -0.34 -6.55
C MET A 68 0.50 -1.68 -7.18
N LEU A 69 -0.05 -2.05 -8.32
CA LEU A 69 0.46 -3.16 -9.11
C LEU A 69 1.89 -2.89 -9.58
N SER A 70 2.75 -3.89 -9.42
CA SER A 70 4.12 -3.85 -9.92
C SER A 70 4.11 -3.94 -11.44
N GLY A 71 4.77 -3.01 -12.11
CA GLY A 71 4.91 -3.04 -13.57
C GLY A 71 6.20 -3.71 -13.99
N THR A 72 6.16 -4.47 -15.08
CA THR A 72 7.36 -4.82 -15.85
C THR A 72 7.68 -3.66 -16.79
N TYR A 73 8.94 -3.23 -16.81
CA TYR A 73 9.38 -2.09 -17.62
C TYR A 73 10.57 -2.50 -18.47
N ASP A 74 10.30 -3.08 -19.64
CA ASP A 74 11.33 -3.53 -20.55
C ASP A 74 12.02 -2.34 -21.23
N PHE A 75 13.34 -2.44 -21.42
CA PHE A 75 14.16 -1.44 -22.13
C PHE A 75 14.08 0.00 -21.56
N MET A 76 13.83 0.14 -20.25
CA MET A 76 13.74 1.43 -19.56
C MET A 76 14.77 1.58 -18.45
N THR A 77 15.33 2.78 -18.30
CA THR A 77 16.22 3.09 -17.17
C THR A 77 15.43 3.16 -15.86
N LEU A 78 16.06 2.76 -14.74
CA LEU A 78 15.42 2.83 -13.42
C LEU A 78 14.90 4.23 -13.06
N LYS A 79 15.62 5.30 -13.48
CA LYS A 79 15.14 6.69 -13.31
C LYS A 79 13.81 6.93 -14.03
N LYS A 80 13.65 6.41 -15.26
CA LYS A 80 12.42 6.54 -16.04
C LYS A 80 11.31 5.73 -15.39
N VAL A 81 11.60 4.50 -14.96
CA VAL A 81 10.68 3.62 -14.23
C VAL A 81 10.15 4.32 -12.97
N ASP A 82 11.02 4.87 -12.14
CA ASP A 82 10.62 5.58 -10.92
C ASP A 82 9.76 6.80 -11.21
N ARG A 83 9.98 7.50 -12.34
CA ARG A 83 9.10 8.60 -12.76
C ARG A 83 7.68 8.10 -13.05
N HIS A 84 7.53 6.96 -13.72
CA HIS A 84 6.22 6.37 -13.99
C HIS A 84 5.55 5.87 -12.71
N ARG A 85 6.28 5.15 -11.85
CA ARG A 85 5.81 4.70 -10.53
C ARG A 85 5.38 5.88 -9.66
N LYS A 86 6.18 6.95 -9.59
CA LYS A 86 5.84 8.17 -8.83
C LYS A 86 4.58 8.87 -9.37
N LYS A 87 4.33 8.82 -10.68
CA LYS A 87 3.08 9.37 -11.27
C LYS A 87 1.86 8.56 -10.80
N LYS A 88 1.95 7.22 -10.77
CA LYS A 88 0.91 6.36 -10.21
C LYS A 88 0.72 6.59 -8.72
N PHE A 89 1.81 6.62 -7.95
CA PHE A 89 1.81 6.84 -6.50
C PHE A 89 1.05 8.12 -6.10
N LYS A 90 1.25 9.22 -6.85
CA LYS A 90 0.54 10.49 -6.59
C LYS A 90 -0.98 10.40 -6.74
N ARG A 91 -1.51 9.39 -7.44
CA ARG A 91 -2.95 9.17 -7.63
C ARG A 91 -3.59 8.35 -6.51
N LEU A 92 -2.81 7.77 -5.60
CA LEU A 92 -3.35 6.94 -4.52
C LEU A 92 -4.43 7.65 -3.67
N PRO A 93 -4.30 8.94 -3.30
CA PRO A 93 -5.37 9.63 -2.58
C PRO A 93 -6.67 9.75 -3.38
N GLU A 94 -6.58 9.96 -4.69
CA GLU A 94 -7.74 10.02 -5.59
C GLU A 94 -8.41 8.64 -5.71
N LEU A 95 -7.61 7.59 -5.89
CA LEU A 95 -8.10 6.21 -5.95
C LEU A 95 -8.78 5.77 -4.66
N HIS A 96 -8.25 6.17 -3.50
CA HIS A 96 -8.90 5.92 -2.21
C HIS A 96 -10.28 6.59 -2.15
N LYS A 97 -10.37 7.86 -2.56
CA LYS A 97 -11.66 8.58 -2.61
C LYS A 97 -12.64 7.96 -3.60
N GLU A 98 -12.17 7.45 -4.74
CA GLU A 98 -12.99 6.70 -5.69
C GLU A 98 -13.48 5.37 -5.10
N ALA A 99 -12.63 4.65 -4.35
CA ALA A 99 -13.01 3.41 -3.68
C ALA A 99 -14.10 3.63 -2.62
N PHE A 100 -14.02 4.76 -1.91
CA PHE A 100 -15.07 5.22 -1.00
C PHE A 100 -16.39 5.50 -1.74
N ALA A 101 -16.33 6.25 -2.85
CA ALA A 101 -17.53 6.56 -3.64
C ALA A 101 -18.21 5.30 -4.22
N LYS A 102 -17.44 4.24 -4.49
CA LYS A 102 -17.93 2.92 -4.91
C LYS A 102 -18.46 2.04 -3.76
N GLY A 103 -18.31 2.49 -2.51
CA GLY A 103 -18.69 1.72 -1.32
C GLY A 103 -17.75 0.55 -0.98
N ILE A 104 -16.55 0.53 -1.58
CA ILE A 104 -15.52 -0.48 -1.25
C ILE A 104 -14.84 -0.10 0.07
N PHE A 105 -14.56 1.19 0.24
CA PHE A 105 -14.01 1.76 1.47
C PHE A 105 -15.09 2.49 2.26
N LYS A 106 -14.90 2.56 3.57
CA LYS A 106 -15.76 3.24 4.53
C LYS A 106 -15.34 4.68 4.75
N THR A 107 -14.08 5.03 4.49
CA THR A 107 -13.55 6.38 4.71
C THR A 107 -13.16 7.04 3.40
N ASP A 108 -13.32 8.37 3.30
CA ASP A 108 -12.96 9.12 2.09
C ASP A 108 -11.45 9.41 1.99
N LYS A 109 -10.72 9.21 3.09
CA LYS A 109 -9.29 9.51 3.24
C LYS A 109 -8.61 8.47 4.13
N ALA A 110 -7.42 8.08 3.71
CA ALA A 110 -6.53 7.24 4.50
C ALA A 110 -6.07 7.93 5.81
N CYS A 111 -6.08 7.19 6.92
CA CYS A 111 -5.54 7.64 8.22
C CYS A 111 -4.05 7.32 8.43
N TYR A 112 -3.29 7.21 7.34
CA TYR A 112 -1.85 6.96 7.35
C TYR A 112 -1.14 7.86 6.36
N THR A 113 0.16 8.02 6.57
CA THR A 113 1.05 8.62 5.58
C THR A 113 1.84 7.52 4.85
N GLN A 114 2.13 7.75 3.57
CA GLN A 114 2.91 6.82 2.75
C GLN A 114 3.97 7.61 2.02
N GLN A 115 5.20 7.11 2.00
CA GLN A 115 6.30 7.72 1.26
C GLN A 115 6.65 6.89 0.02
N PHE A 116 6.90 7.56 -1.09
CA PHE A 116 7.36 6.89 -2.32
C PHE A 116 8.82 6.44 -2.17
N THR A 117 9.07 5.14 -2.32
CA THR A 117 10.42 4.58 -2.33
C THR A 117 10.91 4.32 -3.77
N PRO A 118 11.89 5.10 -4.26
CA PRO A 118 12.47 4.86 -5.58
C PRO A 118 13.31 3.58 -5.61
N HIS A 119 13.31 2.88 -6.74
CA HIS A 119 14.26 1.78 -6.98
C HIS A 119 15.67 2.32 -7.24
N TYR A 120 15.77 3.47 -7.90
CA TYR A 120 17.03 4.12 -8.20
C TYR A 120 17.49 4.96 -7.00
N LYS A 121 18.59 4.55 -6.37
CA LYS A 121 19.37 5.39 -5.45
C LYS A 121 20.53 6.00 -6.23
N LYS A 122 20.67 7.34 -6.23
CA LYS A 122 21.93 7.96 -6.69
C LYS A 122 23.02 7.50 -5.73
N LYS A 123 24.08 6.89 -6.27
CA LYS A 123 25.34 6.69 -5.55
C LYS A 123 26.01 8.04 -5.36
#